data_AF-G2YB91-F1
#
_entry.id   AF-G2YB91-F1
#
_cell.length_a   1.000
_cell.length_b   1.000
_cell.length_c   1.000
_cell.angle_alpha   90.00
_cell.angle_beta   90.00
_cell.angle_gamma   90.00
#
_symmetry.space_group_name_H-M   'P 1'
#
loop_
_entity.id
_entity.type
_entity.pdbx_description
1 polymer ?
#
loop_
_entity_poly.entity_id
_entity_poly.type
_entity_poly.pdbx_seq_one_letter_code
_entity_poly.pdbx_strand_id
1 'polypeptide(L)'
;MANGSDTEASDNEGYLSDESDFYGNPETKAAFEDRAADFDDTAYWKSHQPTLTEKADANVAQALANPESKATLYNPYAGQACAWQLDESIESFLQRLPPRTTEITPSTPWIFVTNPFRKAPKGIAVNDEAPPGENTDWARCVTEGNRLLDELITLRNTIEKENSKKPTIAIDRMVNKEKEVIVQKILDTAIDCGCTSGKACIPSRLCCYSGISELLTPLFSVPVVLG
;
A
#
# COMPACT_ATOMS: atom_id res chain seq x y z
N MET A 1 59.42 -66.36 0.04
CA MET A 1 59.31 -65.60 1.30
C MET A 1 60.10 -64.32 1.09
N ALA A 2 59.41 -63.22 0.79
CA ALA A 2 60.03 -61.95 0.44
C ALA A 2 60.29 -61.15 1.72
N ASN A 3 61.56 -60.82 1.96
CA ASN A 3 61.99 -59.79 2.91
C ASN A 3 61.67 -58.42 2.28
N GLY A 4 60.83 -57.64 2.95
CA GLY A 4 60.59 -56.23 2.64
C GLY A 4 61.56 -55.37 3.44
N SER A 5 62.33 -54.56 2.73
CA SER A 5 63.29 -53.56 3.21
C SER A 5 62.59 -52.37 3.87
N ASP A 6 63.15 -51.92 4.98
CA ASP A 6 62.88 -50.64 5.62
C ASP A 6 63.15 -49.48 4.64
N THR A 7 62.19 -48.57 4.52
CA THR A 7 62.40 -47.23 3.96
C THR A 7 61.83 -46.27 4.97
N GLU A 8 62.73 -45.63 5.71
CA GLU A 8 62.43 -44.61 6.71
C GLU A 8 61.60 -43.49 6.07
N ALA A 9 60.47 -43.21 6.72
CA ALA A 9 59.54 -42.18 6.32
C ALA A 9 60.22 -40.81 6.44
N SER A 10 60.16 -40.06 5.35
CA SER A 10 60.62 -38.68 5.27
C SER A 10 60.05 -37.84 6.40
N ASP A 11 60.94 -37.13 7.09
CA ASP A 11 60.66 -35.94 7.88
C ASP A 11 59.80 -34.97 7.05
N ASN A 12 58.50 -35.02 7.27
CA ASN A 12 57.60 -33.93 6.99
C ASN A 12 57.15 -33.45 8.36
N GLU A 13 57.98 -32.59 8.98
CA GLU A 13 57.60 -31.74 10.09
C GLU A 13 56.37 -30.96 9.63
N GLY A 14 55.22 -31.56 9.90
CA GLY A 14 53.92 -30.98 9.65
C GLY A 14 53.85 -29.67 10.39
N TYR A 15 53.64 -28.61 9.61
CA TYR A 15 53.24 -27.24 9.96
C TYR A 15 51.95 -27.21 10.82
N LEU A 16 51.94 -27.92 11.94
CA LEU A 16 51.03 -27.72 13.05
C LEU A 16 51.82 -26.92 14.09
N SER A 17 52.12 -25.66 13.74
CA SER A 17 52.55 -24.67 14.73
C SER A 17 51.63 -24.76 15.94
N ASP A 18 52.22 -24.91 17.13
CA ASP A 18 51.61 -24.78 18.46
C ASP A 18 51.10 -23.34 18.75
N GLU A 19 50.84 -22.57 17.69
CA GLU A 19 50.47 -21.16 17.68
C GLU A 19 49.01 -20.97 17.22
N SER A 20 48.18 -22.01 17.36
CA SER A 20 46.73 -21.87 17.27
C SER A 20 46.23 -21.15 18.53
N ASP A 21 46.38 -19.82 18.53
CA ASP A 21 45.77 -18.87 19.47
C ASP A 21 44.22 -18.86 19.41
N PHE A 22 43.61 -19.90 18.83
CA PHE A 22 42.17 -20.06 18.71
C PHE A 22 41.46 -20.04 20.09
N TYR A 23 42.12 -20.55 21.13
CA TYR A 23 41.62 -20.50 22.51
C TYR A 23 42.22 -19.35 23.34
N GLY A 24 43.00 -18.46 22.70
CA GLY A 24 43.78 -17.41 23.34
C GLY A 24 45.03 -17.93 24.06
N ASN A 25 46.01 -17.04 24.25
CA ASN A 25 47.20 -17.35 25.04
C ASN A 25 46.86 -17.64 26.52
N PRO A 26 47.74 -18.33 27.27
CA PRO A 26 47.49 -18.71 28.66
C PRO A 26 47.10 -17.53 29.56
N GLU A 27 47.67 -16.36 29.30
CA GLU A 27 47.38 -15.12 30.02
C GLU A 27 45.95 -14.63 29.77
N THR A 28 45.48 -14.69 28.52
CA THR A 28 44.11 -14.33 28.12
C THR A 28 43.10 -15.30 28.73
N LYS A 29 43.43 -16.60 28.75
CA LYS A 29 42.59 -17.63 29.38
C LYS A 29 42.44 -17.39 30.88
N ALA A 30 43.55 -17.17 31.58
CA ALA A 30 43.53 -16.85 33.01
C ALA A 30 42.71 -15.58 33.29
N ALA A 31 42.87 -14.53 32.48
CA ALA A 31 42.09 -13.30 32.62
C ALA A 31 40.57 -13.52 32.40
N PHE A 32 40.17 -14.41 31.51
CA PHE A 32 38.76 -14.75 31.32
C PHE A 32 38.21 -15.64 32.44
N GLU A 33 38.99 -16.58 32.96
CA GLU A 33 38.62 -17.41 34.10
C GLU A 33 38.43 -16.56 35.37
N ASP A 34 39.31 -15.60 35.63
CA ASP A 34 39.18 -14.65 36.73
C ASP A 34 37.91 -13.77 36.58
N ARG A 35 37.66 -13.26 35.37
CA ARG A 35 36.44 -12.48 35.08
C ARG A 35 35.17 -13.32 35.23
N ALA A 36 35.21 -14.60 34.89
CA ALA A 36 34.07 -15.50 35.07
C ALA A 36 33.82 -15.82 36.55
N ALA A 37 34.88 -15.94 37.36
CA ALA A 37 34.79 -16.15 38.79
C ALA A 37 34.24 -14.92 39.54
N ASP A 38 34.55 -13.72 39.07
CA ASP A 38 34.05 -12.44 39.62
C ASP A 38 32.65 -12.05 39.09
N PHE A 39 32.14 -12.74 38.07
CA PHE A 39 30.86 -12.40 37.45
C PHE A 39 29.67 -12.83 38.32
N ASP A 40 28.97 -11.86 38.89
CA ASP A 40 27.70 -12.06 39.61
C ASP A 40 26.51 -12.01 38.64
N ASP A 41 25.94 -13.17 38.36
CA ASP A 41 24.77 -13.34 37.50
C ASP A 41 23.54 -12.61 38.06
N THR A 42 23.35 -12.62 39.38
CA THR A 42 22.20 -11.99 40.02
C THR A 42 22.26 -10.46 39.96
N ALA A 43 23.46 -9.87 40.08
CA ALA A 43 23.66 -8.43 39.91
C ALA A 43 23.54 -8.01 38.43
N TYR A 44 24.06 -8.83 37.52
CA TYR A 44 23.93 -8.62 36.09
C TYR A 44 22.45 -8.56 35.68
N TRP A 45 21.65 -9.58 35.97
CA TRP A 45 20.25 -9.62 35.55
C TRP A 45 19.37 -8.53 36.20
N LYS A 46 19.72 -8.04 37.40
CA LYS A 46 19.02 -6.90 38.03
C LYS A 46 19.23 -5.57 37.30
N SER A 47 20.39 -5.39 36.68
CA SER A 47 20.78 -4.13 36.01
C SER A 47 20.72 -4.23 34.48
N HIS A 48 20.62 -5.44 33.94
CA HIS A 48 20.59 -5.70 32.50
C HIS A 48 19.41 -5.00 31.84
N GLN A 49 19.72 -4.22 30.81
CA GLN A 49 18.72 -3.64 29.93
C GLN A 49 18.64 -4.50 28.68
N PRO A 50 17.46 -5.05 28.34
CA PRO A 50 17.35 -5.93 27.20
C PRO A 50 17.77 -5.22 25.91
N THR A 51 18.62 -5.91 25.16
CA THR A 51 19.06 -5.51 23.82
C THR A 51 17.88 -5.49 22.84
N LEU A 52 18.07 -4.85 21.69
CA LEU A 52 17.02 -4.82 20.66
C LEU A 52 16.68 -6.24 20.15
N THR A 53 17.66 -7.13 20.09
CA THR A 53 17.47 -8.52 19.69
C THR A 53 16.62 -9.28 20.70
N GLU A 54 16.96 -9.20 22.00
CA GLU A 54 16.16 -9.86 23.06
C GLU A 54 14.73 -9.31 23.12
N LYS A 55 14.54 -8.01 22.88
CA LYS A 55 13.21 -7.40 22.78
C LYS A 55 12.44 -7.91 21.56
N ALA A 56 13.10 -8.05 20.42
CA ALA A 56 12.48 -8.58 19.20
C ALA A 56 12.06 -10.05 19.40
N ASP A 57 12.92 -10.88 19.98
CA ASP A 57 12.63 -12.28 20.27
C ASP A 57 11.47 -12.43 21.26
N ALA A 58 11.44 -11.60 22.31
CA ALA A 58 10.32 -11.57 23.25
C ALA A 58 9.01 -11.17 22.56
N ASN A 59 9.03 -10.19 21.65
CA ASN A 59 7.84 -9.78 20.89
C ASN A 59 7.35 -10.90 19.96
N VAL A 60 8.26 -11.61 19.30
CA VAL A 60 7.91 -12.76 18.44
C VAL A 60 7.33 -13.89 19.27
N ALA A 61 7.96 -14.22 20.41
CA ALA A 61 7.46 -15.24 21.32
C ALA A 61 6.08 -14.87 21.88
N GLN A 62 5.86 -13.59 22.20
CA GLN A 62 4.56 -13.08 22.64
C GLN A 62 3.50 -13.16 21.54
N ALA A 63 3.83 -12.83 20.29
CA ALA A 63 2.93 -12.94 19.14
C ALA A 63 2.58 -14.41 18.81
N LEU A 64 3.50 -15.35 19.03
CA LEU A 64 3.27 -16.78 18.89
C LEU A 64 2.44 -17.37 20.03
N ALA A 65 2.70 -16.93 21.28
CA ALA A 65 2.01 -17.40 22.47
C ALA A 65 0.58 -16.84 22.56
N ASN A 66 0.37 -15.63 22.05
CA ASN A 66 -0.93 -14.99 21.96
C ASN A 66 -1.20 -14.63 20.50
N PRO A 67 -1.59 -15.60 19.65
CA PRO A 67 -1.95 -15.30 18.28
C PRO A 67 -3.09 -14.28 18.34
N GLU A 68 -2.83 -13.06 17.83
CA GLU A 68 -3.88 -12.06 17.71
C GLU A 68 -5.11 -12.72 17.09
N SER A 69 -6.29 -12.47 17.68
CA SER A 69 -7.55 -12.93 17.12
C SER A 69 -7.56 -12.63 15.63
N LYS A 70 -7.73 -13.65 14.78
CA LYS A 70 -7.72 -13.53 13.30
C LYS A 70 -8.28 -12.17 12.92
N ALA A 71 -7.43 -11.33 12.31
CA ALA A 71 -7.81 -9.98 11.92
C ALA A 71 -9.19 -10.03 11.27
N THR A 72 -10.14 -9.28 11.82
CA THR A 72 -11.51 -9.30 11.29
C THR A 72 -11.46 -8.78 9.87
N LEU A 73 -11.78 -9.64 8.91
CA LEU A 73 -11.80 -9.27 7.50
C LEU A 73 -13.13 -8.60 7.18
N TYR A 74 -13.07 -7.54 6.39
CA TYR A 74 -14.22 -6.72 6.01
C TYR A 74 -14.45 -6.80 4.51
N ASN A 75 -15.66 -7.18 4.11
CA ASN A 75 -16.12 -7.03 2.74
C ASN A 75 -17.51 -6.38 2.74
N PRO A 76 -17.61 -5.08 2.42
CA PRO A 76 -18.89 -4.37 2.37
C PRO A 76 -19.92 -4.94 1.40
N TYR A 77 -19.44 -5.60 0.34
CA TYR A 77 -20.25 -6.20 -0.72
C TYR A 77 -20.39 -7.73 -0.57
N ALA A 78 -20.15 -8.26 0.64
CA ALA A 78 -20.34 -9.68 0.93
C ALA A 78 -21.78 -10.11 0.59
N GLY A 79 -21.91 -11.25 -0.09
CA GLY A 79 -23.18 -11.80 -0.57
C GLY A 79 -23.66 -11.23 -1.91
N GLN A 80 -23.03 -10.18 -2.45
CA GLN A 80 -23.40 -9.64 -3.76
C GLN A 80 -22.74 -10.44 -4.89
N ALA A 81 -23.54 -10.86 -5.87
CA ALA A 81 -23.06 -11.64 -7.02
C ALA A 81 -22.02 -10.88 -7.86
N CYS A 82 -21.99 -9.56 -7.79
CA CYS A 82 -21.09 -8.68 -8.52
C CYS A 82 -19.75 -8.40 -7.79
N ALA A 83 -19.55 -8.97 -6.60
CA ALA A 83 -18.36 -8.74 -5.78
C ALA A 83 -17.58 -10.02 -5.51
N TRP A 84 -16.28 -9.85 -5.24
CA TRP A 84 -15.44 -10.91 -4.70
C TRP A 84 -15.87 -11.27 -3.27
N GLN A 85 -15.89 -12.55 -2.93
CA GLN A 85 -16.26 -13.10 -1.63
C GLN A 85 -15.04 -13.57 -0.85
N LEU A 86 -15.06 -13.43 0.48
CA LEU A 86 -13.88 -13.75 1.32
C LEU A 86 -13.59 -15.25 1.41
N ASP A 87 -14.56 -16.09 1.08
CA ASP A 87 -14.49 -17.55 1.07
C ASP A 87 -14.17 -18.14 -0.30
N GLU A 88 -14.15 -17.33 -1.38
CA GLU A 88 -13.82 -17.80 -2.73
C GLU A 88 -12.36 -17.49 -3.11
N SER A 89 -11.75 -18.37 -3.92
CA SER A 89 -10.43 -18.13 -4.48
C SER A 89 -10.48 -17.06 -5.59
N ILE A 90 -9.35 -16.39 -5.81
CA ILE A 90 -9.22 -15.39 -6.89
C ILE A 90 -9.50 -16.00 -8.27
N GLU A 91 -9.09 -17.26 -8.49
CA GLU A 91 -9.33 -17.95 -9.76
C GLU A 91 -10.83 -18.22 -9.97
N SER A 92 -11.53 -18.70 -8.95
CA SER A 92 -12.98 -18.94 -9.02
C SER A 92 -13.75 -17.63 -9.26
N PHE A 93 -13.33 -16.55 -8.59
CA PHE A 93 -13.88 -15.21 -8.81
C PHE A 93 -13.71 -14.74 -10.25
N LEU A 94 -12.50 -14.84 -10.82
CA LEU A 94 -12.22 -14.41 -12.19
C LEU A 94 -12.89 -15.29 -13.25
N GLN A 95 -13.11 -16.58 -12.96
CA GLN A 95 -13.88 -17.47 -13.82
C GLN A 95 -15.38 -17.11 -13.83
N ARG A 96 -15.89 -16.68 -12.67
CA ARG A 96 -17.30 -16.27 -12.48
C ARG A 96 -17.59 -14.88 -13.04
N LEU A 97 -16.69 -13.92 -12.82
CA LEU A 97 -16.78 -12.53 -13.27
C LEU A 97 -15.55 -12.10 -14.07
N PRO A 98 -15.33 -12.69 -15.26
CA PRO A 98 -14.27 -12.22 -16.16
C PRO A 98 -14.57 -10.79 -16.63
N PRO A 99 -13.69 -9.81 -16.38
CA PRO A 99 -13.95 -8.40 -16.73
C PRO A 99 -14.19 -8.16 -18.23
N ARG A 100 -13.73 -9.07 -19.09
CA ARG A 100 -13.87 -8.95 -20.56
C ARG A 100 -15.24 -9.38 -21.07
N THR A 101 -15.89 -10.36 -20.43
CA THR A 101 -17.09 -11.01 -20.98
C THR A 101 -18.31 -10.89 -20.07
N THR A 102 -18.13 -10.38 -18.84
CA THR A 102 -19.26 -10.08 -17.95
C THR A 102 -20.05 -8.91 -18.53
N GLU A 103 -21.32 -9.14 -18.84
CA GLU A 103 -22.22 -8.09 -19.32
C GLU A 103 -22.69 -7.20 -18.17
N ILE A 104 -22.89 -5.92 -18.47
CA ILE A 104 -23.45 -4.95 -17.52
C ILE A 104 -24.94 -5.24 -17.39
N THR A 105 -25.40 -5.60 -16.18
CA THR A 105 -26.80 -5.86 -15.87
C THR A 105 -27.23 -5.09 -14.62
N PRO A 106 -28.54 -4.89 -14.35
CA PRO A 106 -28.98 -4.23 -13.12
C PRO A 106 -28.48 -4.91 -11.83
N SER A 107 -28.25 -6.22 -11.86
CA SER A 107 -27.68 -7.00 -10.75
C SER A 107 -26.15 -6.97 -10.68
N THR A 108 -25.49 -6.62 -11.80
CA THR A 108 -24.03 -6.57 -11.93
C THR A 108 -23.63 -5.32 -12.72
N PRO A 109 -23.81 -4.12 -12.15
CA PRO A 109 -23.42 -2.88 -12.81
C PRO A 109 -21.89 -2.71 -12.82
N TRP A 110 -21.21 -3.22 -11.80
CA TRP A 110 -19.77 -3.15 -11.60
C TRP A 110 -19.26 -4.46 -11.03
N ILE A 111 -17.96 -4.73 -11.21
CA ILE A 111 -17.27 -5.83 -10.55
C ILE A 111 -16.49 -5.24 -9.37
N PHE A 112 -16.84 -5.62 -8.15
CA PHE A 112 -16.23 -5.07 -6.94
C PHE A 112 -15.19 -6.01 -6.34
N VAL A 113 -14.02 -5.47 -6.03
CA VAL A 113 -12.99 -6.14 -5.24
C VAL A 113 -12.58 -5.20 -4.12
N THR A 114 -12.71 -5.65 -2.88
CA THR A 114 -12.44 -4.83 -1.69
C THR A 114 -11.16 -5.26 -1.00
N ASN A 115 -10.51 -4.29 -0.35
CA ASN A 115 -9.40 -4.60 0.54
C ASN A 115 -9.97 -5.15 1.86
N PRO A 116 -9.69 -6.41 2.21
CA PRO A 116 -10.30 -7.06 3.37
C PRO A 116 -9.84 -6.48 4.72
N PHE A 117 -8.78 -5.66 4.73
CA PHE A 117 -8.24 -5.05 5.94
C PHE A 117 -8.82 -3.66 6.22
N ARG A 118 -9.60 -3.08 5.30
CA ARG A 118 -10.21 -1.76 5.50
C ARG A 118 -11.58 -1.91 6.16
N LYS A 119 -11.70 -1.34 7.37
CA LYS A 119 -13.00 -1.19 8.03
C LYS A 119 -13.94 -0.39 7.14
N ALA A 120 -15.11 -0.95 6.87
CA ALA A 120 -16.15 -0.28 6.13
C ALA A 120 -17.53 -0.78 6.61
N PRO A 121 -18.58 0.05 6.52
CA PRO A 121 -19.95 -0.34 6.81
C PRO A 121 -20.36 -1.59 6.01
N LYS A 122 -21.14 -2.48 6.63
CA LYS A 122 -21.72 -3.65 5.96
C LYS A 122 -23.00 -3.25 5.22
N GLY A 123 -23.25 -3.87 4.07
CA GLY A 123 -24.54 -3.76 3.37
C GLY A 123 -24.69 -2.52 2.49
N ILE A 124 -23.63 -2.18 1.76
CA ILE A 124 -23.65 -1.08 0.80
C ILE A 124 -24.52 -1.47 -0.40
N ALA A 125 -25.31 -0.54 -0.93
CA ALA A 125 -26.09 -0.81 -2.13
C ALA A 125 -25.17 -1.16 -3.32
N VAL A 126 -25.66 -2.00 -4.23
CA VAL A 126 -24.91 -2.46 -5.42
C VAL A 126 -24.42 -1.28 -6.30
N ASN A 127 -25.05 -0.11 -6.17
CA ASN A 127 -24.73 1.10 -6.95
C ASN A 127 -23.89 2.14 -6.21
N ASP A 128 -23.62 1.95 -4.91
CA ASP A 128 -22.86 2.91 -4.13
C ASP A 128 -21.36 2.60 -4.25
N GLU A 129 -20.70 3.37 -5.12
CA GLU A 129 -19.27 3.35 -5.32
C GLU A 129 -18.58 4.04 -4.13
N ALA A 130 -17.77 3.27 -3.39
CA ALA A 130 -17.08 3.66 -2.16
C ALA A 130 -17.98 3.83 -0.91
N PRO A 131 -17.74 3.04 0.16
CA PRO A 131 -18.36 3.29 1.46
C PRO A 131 -18.09 4.72 1.95
N PRO A 132 -19.09 5.44 2.48
CA PRO A 132 -18.85 6.72 3.11
C PRO A 132 -17.94 6.55 4.33
N GLY A 133 -17.03 7.50 4.52
CA GLY A 133 -16.26 7.61 5.76
C GLY A 133 -17.16 8.02 6.93
N GLU A 134 -16.73 7.75 8.15
CA GLU A 134 -17.51 7.98 9.38
C GLU A 134 -17.88 9.46 9.61
N ASN A 135 -17.16 10.40 8.98
CA ASN A 135 -17.35 11.86 9.12
C ASN A 135 -17.43 12.60 7.77
N THR A 136 -17.92 11.95 6.71
CA THR A 136 -17.94 12.55 5.37
C THR A 136 -19.27 13.25 5.06
N ASP A 137 -19.24 14.54 4.70
CA ASP A 137 -20.41 15.30 4.23
C ASP A 137 -20.48 15.34 2.70
N TRP A 138 -20.90 14.21 2.12
CA TRP A 138 -21.03 14.06 0.68
C TRP A 138 -22.06 15.03 0.08
N ALA A 139 -23.16 15.28 0.77
CA ALA A 139 -24.24 16.13 0.26
C ALA A 139 -23.73 17.57 0.04
N ARG A 140 -23.05 18.14 1.05
CA ARG A 140 -22.46 19.48 0.93
C ARG A 140 -21.39 19.53 -0.16
N CYS A 141 -20.52 18.52 -0.22
CA CYS A 141 -19.47 18.45 -1.24
C CYS A 141 -20.04 18.46 -2.67
N VAL A 142 -21.11 17.69 -2.91
CA VAL A 142 -21.78 17.63 -4.22
C VAL A 142 -22.47 18.95 -4.56
N THR A 143 -23.21 19.54 -3.61
CA THR A 143 -23.90 20.81 -3.83
C THR A 143 -22.93 21.94 -4.14
N GLU A 144 -21.90 22.14 -3.32
CA GLU A 144 -20.90 23.20 -3.54
C GLU A 144 -20.04 22.93 -4.77
N GLY A 145 -19.66 21.67 -5.01
CA GLY A 145 -18.93 21.26 -6.21
C GLY A 145 -19.69 21.62 -7.49
N ASN A 146 -20.99 21.29 -7.56
CA ASN A 146 -21.82 21.65 -8.71
C ASN A 146 -21.96 23.17 -8.87
N ARG A 147 -22.15 23.90 -7.77
CA ARG A 147 -22.22 25.38 -7.82
C ARG A 147 -20.93 26.00 -8.38
N LEU A 148 -19.76 25.49 -7.98
CA LEU A 148 -18.47 25.94 -8.48
C LEU A 148 -18.25 25.59 -9.96
N LEU A 149 -18.76 24.43 -10.41
CA LEU A 149 -18.73 24.05 -11.82
C LEU A 149 -19.62 24.96 -12.68
N ASP A 150 -20.82 25.31 -12.20
CA ASP A 150 -21.72 26.25 -12.88
C ASP A 150 -21.11 27.66 -12.96
N GLU A 151 -20.41 28.10 -11.91
CA GLU A 151 -19.63 29.34 -11.89
C GLU A 151 -18.55 29.32 -12.99
N LEU A 152 -17.81 28.22 -13.13
CA LEU A 152 -16.80 28.07 -14.19
C LEU A 152 -17.40 28.12 -15.60
N ILE A 153 -18.55 27.46 -15.82
CA ILE A 153 -19.25 27.51 -17.11
C ILE A 153 -19.63 28.96 -17.45
N THR A 154 -20.16 29.69 -16.47
CA THR A 154 -20.58 31.09 -16.64
C THR A 154 -19.39 32.01 -16.92
N LEU A 155 -18.28 31.82 -16.19
CA LEU A 155 -17.04 32.56 -16.38
C LEU A 155 -16.45 32.30 -17.77
N ARG A 156 -16.40 31.04 -18.19
CA ARG A 156 -15.94 30.64 -19.53
C ARG A 156 -16.74 31.36 -20.62
N ASN A 157 -18.07 31.28 -20.56
CA ASN A 157 -18.96 31.91 -21.55
C ASN A 157 -18.76 33.44 -21.59
N THR A 158 -18.57 34.07 -20.43
CA THR A 158 -18.31 35.51 -20.33
C THR A 158 -16.97 35.88 -20.97
N ILE A 159 -15.89 35.15 -20.65
CA ILE A 159 -14.55 35.37 -21.20
C ILE A 159 -14.56 35.20 -22.72
N GLU A 160 -15.18 34.15 -23.23
CA GLU A 160 -15.29 33.88 -24.67
C GLU A 160 -16.07 35.01 -25.39
N LYS A 161 -17.15 35.52 -24.78
CA LYS A 161 -17.97 36.62 -25.33
C LYS A 161 -17.20 37.94 -25.38
N GLU A 162 -16.61 38.35 -24.27
CA GLU A 162 -15.89 39.63 -24.13
C GLU A 162 -14.58 39.66 -24.95
N ASN A 163 -13.96 38.50 -25.15
CA ASN A 163 -12.68 38.37 -25.84
C ASN A 163 -12.81 37.75 -27.24
N SER A 164 -14.02 37.73 -27.81
CA SER A 164 -14.32 37.15 -29.14
C SER A 164 -13.48 37.67 -30.30
N LYS A 165 -12.86 38.86 -30.15
CA LYS A 165 -11.96 39.47 -31.14
C LYS A 165 -10.49 39.08 -30.97
N LYS A 166 -10.14 38.41 -29.86
CA LYS A 166 -8.77 37.97 -29.57
C LYS A 166 -8.52 36.58 -30.16
N PRO A 167 -7.25 36.19 -30.42
CA PRO A 167 -6.91 34.84 -30.83
C PRO A 167 -7.34 33.80 -29.78
N THR A 168 -7.81 32.63 -30.23
CA THR A 168 -8.28 31.52 -29.38
C THR A 168 -7.28 31.15 -28.28
N ILE A 169 -5.99 31.11 -28.61
CA ILE A 169 -4.91 30.80 -27.65
C ILE A 169 -4.89 31.79 -26.46
N ALA A 170 -5.19 33.06 -26.70
CA ALA A 170 -5.25 34.06 -25.64
C ALA A 170 -6.50 33.87 -24.75
N ILE A 171 -7.63 33.48 -25.35
CA ILE A 171 -8.87 33.17 -24.64
C ILE A 171 -8.67 31.94 -23.75
N ASP A 172 -8.08 30.86 -24.29
CA ASP A 172 -7.82 29.62 -23.54
C ASP A 172 -6.91 29.85 -22.32
N ARG A 173 -5.89 30.70 -22.45
CA ARG A 173 -5.03 31.08 -21.31
C ARG A 173 -5.82 31.80 -20.21
N MET A 174 -6.75 32.67 -20.58
CA MET A 174 -7.61 33.36 -19.61
C MET A 174 -8.57 32.39 -18.92
N VAL A 175 -9.20 31.49 -19.69
CA VAL A 175 -10.09 30.46 -19.15
C VAL A 175 -9.33 29.50 -18.23
N ASN A 176 -8.13 29.07 -18.61
CA ASN A 176 -7.33 28.16 -17.78
C ASN A 176 -6.92 28.78 -16.45
N LYS A 177 -6.63 30.09 -16.41
CA LYS A 177 -6.32 30.78 -15.15
C LYS A 177 -7.50 30.73 -14.17
N GLU A 178 -8.72 31.02 -14.63
CA GLU A 178 -9.92 30.96 -13.78
C GLU A 178 -10.26 29.51 -13.42
N LYS A 179 -10.06 28.57 -14.34
CA LYS A 179 -10.22 27.13 -14.10
C LYS A 179 -9.33 26.67 -12.94
N GLU A 180 -8.06 27.04 -12.90
CA GLU A 180 -7.13 26.67 -11.83
C GLU A 180 -7.62 27.16 -10.45
N VAL A 181 -8.14 28.39 -10.38
CA VAL A 181 -8.72 28.95 -9.13
C VAL A 181 -9.95 28.15 -8.69
N ILE A 182 -10.85 27.83 -9.60
CA ILE A 182 -12.05 27.05 -9.27
C ILE A 182 -11.69 25.61 -8.87
N VAL A 183 -10.74 24.98 -9.56
CA VAL A 183 -10.24 23.65 -9.20
C VAL A 183 -9.69 23.65 -7.78
N GLN A 184 -8.91 24.67 -7.40
CA GLN A 184 -8.41 24.78 -6.03
C GLN A 184 -9.56 24.89 -5.01
N LYS A 185 -10.58 25.73 -5.28
CA LYS A 185 -11.76 25.84 -4.41
C LYS A 185 -12.52 24.51 -4.26
N ILE A 186 -12.62 23.73 -5.33
CA ILE A 186 -13.25 22.40 -5.30
C ILE A 186 -12.44 21.45 -4.41
N LEU A 187 -11.11 21.47 -4.51
CA LEU A 187 -10.24 20.65 -3.68
C LEU A 187 -10.32 21.06 -2.20
N ASP A 188 -10.30 22.36 -1.91
CA ASP A 188 -10.45 22.87 -0.54
C ASP A 188 -11.81 22.48 0.06
N THR A 189 -12.88 22.59 -0.74
CA THR A 189 -14.22 22.15 -0.33
C THR A 189 -14.27 20.65 -0.04
N ALA A 190 -13.59 19.83 -0.86
CA ALA A 190 -13.51 18.39 -0.63
C ALA A 190 -12.77 18.04 0.67
N ILE A 191 -11.70 18.78 1.00
CA ILE A 191 -11.00 18.65 2.28
C ILE A 191 -11.93 19.00 3.44
N ASP A 192 -12.61 20.14 3.36
CA ASP A 192 -13.52 20.62 4.41
C ASP A 192 -14.69 19.65 4.66
N CYS A 193 -15.14 18.94 3.63
CA CYS A 193 -16.21 17.93 3.73
C CYS A 193 -15.70 16.54 4.10
N GLY A 194 -14.39 16.32 4.18
CA GLY A 194 -13.80 15.00 4.39
C GLY A 194 -13.99 14.04 3.21
N CYS A 195 -14.22 14.57 2.00
CA CYS A 195 -14.41 13.83 0.75
C CYS A 195 -13.10 13.71 -0.03
N THR A 196 -12.05 13.15 0.58
CA THR A 196 -10.69 13.13 -0.01
C THR A 196 -10.36 11.88 -0.82
N SER A 197 -11.31 10.95 -0.95
CA SER A 197 -11.14 9.75 -1.75
C SER A 197 -11.31 10.02 -3.25
N GLY A 198 -10.45 9.44 -4.07
CA GLY A 198 -10.56 9.48 -5.54
C GLY A 198 -10.31 8.12 -6.16
N LYS A 199 -10.57 8.01 -7.47
CA LYS A 199 -10.31 6.80 -8.24
C LYS A 199 -9.36 7.08 -9.40
N ALA A 200 -8.43 6.15 -9.64
CA ALA A 200 -7.61 6.16 -10.83
C ALA A 200 -8.40 5.54 -11.99
N CYS A 201 -8.65 6.31 -13.05
CA CYS A 201 -9.30 5.81 -14.26
C CYS A 201 -8.25 5.46 -15.31
N ILE A 202 -8.13 4.17 -15.63
CA ILE A 202 -7.25 3.70 -16.71
C ILE A 202 -8.14 3.38 -17.92
N PRO A 203 -8.14 4.18 -19.00
CA PRO A 203 -8.87 3.85 -20.21
C PRO A 203 -8.27 2.60 -20.85
N SER A 204 -9.02 1.49 -20.86
CA SER A 204 -8.60 0.28 -21.55
C SER A 204 -8.87 0.42 -23.05
N ARG A 205 -7.96 -0.08 -23.90
CA ARG A 205 -8.11 -0.08 -25.37
C ARG A 205 -9.37 -0.84 -25.86
N LEU A 206 -10.00 -1.61 -24.99
CA LEU A 206 -11.23 -2.37 -25.27
C LEU A 206 -12.50 -1.51 -25.17
N CYS A 207 -12.45 -0.33 -24.54
CA CYS A 207 -13.60 0.56 -24.38
C CYS A 207 -13.97 1.33 -25.67
N CYS A 208 -13.16 1.24 -26.73
CA CYS A 208 -13.36 1.97 -27.98
C CYS A 208 -14.47 1.38 -28.88
N TYR A 209 -15.13 0.28 -28.51
CA TYR A 209 -16.15 -0.38 -29.35
C TYR A 209 -17.62 -0.09 -28.97
N SER A 210 -17.88 0.82 -28.03
CA SER A 210 -19.23 1.35 -27.80
C SER A 210 -19.22 2.85 -27.51
N GLY A 211 -19.25 3.64 -28.59
CA GLY A 211 -20.11 4.83 -28.73
C GLY A 211 -20.10 5.99 -27.71
N ILE A 212 -19.26 6.02 -26.68
CA ILE A 212 -19.25 7.10 -25.66
C ILE A 212 -17.85 7.73 -25.52
N SER A 213 -17.10 7.79 -26.61
CA SER A 213 -15.68 8.22 -26.59
C SER A 213 -15.45 9.74 -26.71
N GLU A 214 -16.46 10.59 -26.86
CA GLU A 214 -16.22 11.98 -27.29
C GLU A 214 -16.25 13.07 -26.22
N LEU A 215 -16.52 12.79 -24.93
CA LEU A 215 -16.72 13.87 -23.96
C LEU A 215 -15.77 13.97 -22.76
N LEU A 216 -14.78 13.09 -22.59
CA LEU A 216 -13.96 13.07 -21.35
C LEU A 216 -12.45 13.04 -21.54
N THR A 217 -11.94 13.29 -22.75
CA THR A 217 -10.54 13.00 -23.10
C THR A 217 -9.46 14.06 -22.79
N PRO A 218 -9.72 15.21 -22.13
CA PRO A 218 -8.58 15.94 -21.56
C PRO A 218 -8.89 16.54 -20.19
N LEU A 219 -8.95 15.74 -19.12
CA LEU A 219 -8.98 16.30 -17.76
C LEU A 219 -8.15 15.58 -16.69
N PHE A 220 -7.52 14.45 -17.01
CA PHE A 220 -6.74 13.71 -16.00
C PHE A 220 -5.32 13.44 -16.47
N SER A 221 -4.48 14.47 -16.33
CA SER A 221 -3.03 14.29 -16.24
C SER A 221 -2.50 15.20 -15.13
N VAL A 222 -2.58 14.72 -13.89
CA VAL A 222 -1.79 15.25 -12.77
C VAL A 222 -1.25 14.04 -12.00
N PRO A 223 0.06 13.95 -11.75
CA PRO A 223 0.64 12.84 -10.99
C PRO A 223 0.38 13.08 -9.51
N VAL A 224 -0.26 12.13 -8.82
CA VAL A 224 -0.36 12.15 -7.36
C VAL A 224 0.72 11.25 -6.77
N VAL A 225 1.54 11.86 -5.92
CA VAL A 225 2.57 11.24 -5.08
C VAL A 225 1.88 10.41 -4.01
N LEU A 226 2.28 9.13 -3.91
CA LEU A 226 1.87 8.21 -2.84
C LEU A 226 2.57 8.59 -1.53
N GLY A 227 1.78 8.77 -0.47
CA GLY A 227 2.21 8.77 0.93
C GLY A 227 1.52 7.64 1.69
#